data_AF-A0A091BKA1-F1
#
_entry.id   AF-A0A091BKA1-F1
#
_cell.length_a   1.000
_cell.length_b   1.000
_cell.length_c   1.000
_cell.angle_alpha   90.00
_cell.angle_beta   90.00
_cell.angle_gamma   90.00
#
_symmetry.space_group_name_H-M   'P 1'
#
loop_
_entity.id
_entity.type
_entity.pdbx_description
1 polymer ?
#
loop_
_entity_poly.entity_id
_entity_poly.type
_entity_poly.pdbx_seq_one_letter_code
_entity_poly.pdbx_strand_id
1 'polypeptide(L)'
;MNPALVAAPELQPSLQWLNATPQRIEAQRGRVLALVFWNAASAYCHTLLEDLVRLQARFPVGLSLLGIHQPKFDSELDGRLVLKAVNRLGLPFPVANDRGWTTWQHYGIQGWPSVALIDTRGRLRQVFTGDDQSGAIDVAVQGLIDEVGGAVMPGEPARRTGAEPRLPLAFPSGLAVGENHLYVADTGHHRILECTHSGRVLREFGTGHGDLVDGAPEDAAFRLPRGLCLVRESLYVADTGNHALRRIRLLDGVVETLLGNGRAGPVREGSGKAAELPLNQPWDVVGTLDRIYIAMAGTNQIWDYELGGAKLRRVAGSGELGIADGPAASAMFAHPAGLAQVQQTLYIADAASSAIRSLQVAQGQVQTLVGQGLYEFGDEDGQRREARLQFPQAIALDPSSPVLWIADSYNGSLRRLRLGGGDVATHPLSHALEQPAALATGPGSLWIANTGAHEVLRYDLGNGKLARLPIGE
;
A
#
# COMPACT_ATOMS: atom_id res chain seq x y z
N MET A 1 26.56 -6.34 32.65
CA MET A 1 26.17 -7.76 32.72
C MET A 1 25.49 -8.09 31.41
N ASN A 2 26.12 -8.93 30.59
CA ASN A 2 25.57 -9.34 29.29
C ASN A 2 24.36 -10.25 29.58
N PRO A 3 23.12 -9.92 29.18
CA PRO A 3 22.01 -10.85 29.34
C PRO A 3 22.42 -12.17 28.68
N ALA A 4 22.22 -13.28 29.37
CA ALA A 4 22.63 -14.60 28.87
C ALA A 4 22.06 -14.79 27.46
N LEU A 5 22.94 -14.96 26.47
CA LEU A 5 22.54 -15.15 25.07
C LEU A 5 21.70 -16.43 24.96
N VAL A 6 20.40 -16.28 24.71
CA VAL A 6 19.45 -17.38 24.63
C VAL A 6 19.43 -17.94 23.20
N ALA A 7 19.32 -19.26 23.07
CA ALA A 7 19.03 -19.89 21.79
C ALA A 7 17.73 -19.32 21.22
N ALA A 8 17.71 -18.98 19.93
CA ALA A 8 16.50 -18.48 19.29
C ALA A 8 15.41 -19.57 19.30
N PRO A 9 14.16 -19.27 19.69
CA PRO A 9 13.07 -20.24 19.65
C PRO A 9 12.85 -20.80 18.24
N GLU A 10 12.64 -22.11 18.13
CA GLU A 10 12.37 -22.75 16.83
C GLU A 10 11.00 -22.35 16.27
N LEU A 11 10.93 -22.28 14.93
CA LEU A 11 9.72 -21.99 14.19
C LEU A 11 8.71 -23.13 14.35
N GLN A 12 7.47 -22.78 14.67
CA GLN A 12 6.45 -23.77 15.02
C GLN A 12 5.86 -24.44 13.78
N PRO A 13 5.48 -25.73 13.84
CA PRO A 13 4.78 -26.41 12.74
C PRO A 13 3.43 -25.80 12.37
N SER A 14 2.84 -24.99 13.25
CA SER A 14 1.59 -24.26 13.01
C SER A 14 1.73 -23.12 11.98
N LEU A 15 2.96 -22.69 11.68
CA LEU A 15 3.20 -21.68 10.65
C LEU A 15 2.80 -22.18 9.26
N GLN A 16 1.93 -21.42 8.61
CA GLN A 16 1.56 -21.69 7.22
C GLN A 16 2.58 -21.02 6.29
N TRP A 17 3.52 -21.79 5.75
CA TRP A 17 4.46 -21.29 4.74
C TRP A 17 3.75 -21.02 3.41
N LEU A 18 3.92 -19.81 2.87
CA LEU A 18 3.11 -19.30 1.76
C LEU A 18 3.78 -19.48 0.41
N ASN A 19 5.09 -19.26 0.36
CA ASN A 19 5.87 -19.17 -0.88
C ASN A 19 7.11 -20.08 -0.84
N ALA A 20 7.21 -20.99 0.12
CA ALA A 20 8.35 -21.88 0.33
C ALA A 20 7.93 -23.13 1.09
N THR A 21 8.80 -24.14 1.10
CA THR A 21 8.68 -25.25 2.06
C THR A 21 8.97 -24.75 3.49
N PRO A 22 8.54 -25.47 4.53
CA PRO A 22 8.84 -25.09 5.91
C PRO A 22 10.31 -24.85 6.19
N GLN A 23 10.63 -23.73 6.84
CA GLN A 23 11.99 -23.36 7.25
C GLN A 23 12.18 -23.63 8.76
N ARG A 24 13.44 -23.77 9.16
CA ARG A 24 13.86 -24.02 10.54
C ARG A 24 15.00 -23.08 10.90
N ILE A 25 15.04 -22.58 12.13
CA ILE A 25 16.14 -21.74 12.65
C ILE A 25 17.46 -22.52 12.59
N GLU A 26 17.44 -23.81 12.93
CA GLU A 26 18.64 -24.65 12.89
C GLU A 26 19.29 -24.70 11.50
N ALA A 27 18.49 -24.73 10.43
CA ALA A 27 18.97 -24.76 9.05
C ALA A 27 19.53 -23.41 8.56
N GLN A 28 19.33 -22.33 9.33
CA GLN A 28 19.87 -21.00 9.04
C GLN A 28 21.22 -20.74 9.72
N ARG A 29 21.77 -21.69 10.49
CA ARG A 29 23.12 -21.55 11.08
C ARG A 29 24.19 -21.36 10.01
N GLY A 30 25.28 -20.69 10.38
CA GLY A 30 26.38 -20.30 9.48
C GLY A 30 26.22 -18.92 8.85
N ARG A 31 25.15 -18.19 9.15
CA ARG A 31 24.85 -16.84 8.62
C ARG A 31 23.96 -16.07 9.59
N VAL A 32 23.91 -14.77 9.43
CA VAL A 32 22.99 -13.93 10.19
C VAL A 32 21.58 -14.13 9.64
N LEU A 33 20.61 -14.30 10.53
CA LEU A 33 19.20 -14.42 10.18
C LEU A 33 18.44 -13.22 10.75
N ALA A 34 17.75 -12.48 9.88
CA ALA A 34 16.72 -11.53 10.29
C ALA A 34 15.34 -12.17 10.10
N LEU A 35 14.68 -12.42 11.24
CA LEU A 35 13.28 -12.84 11.29
C LEU A 35 12.40 -11.60 11.35
N VAL A 36 11.70 -11.31 10.26
CA VAL A 36 10.97 -10.07 10.03
C VAL A 36 9.49 -10.28 10.36
N PHE A 37 9.01 -9.66 11.42
CA PHE A 37 7.62 -9.67 11.83
C PHE A 37 6.89 -8.49 11.20
N TRP A 38 5.90 -8.77 10.37
CA TRP A 38 5.25 -7.77 9.53
C TRP A 38 3.76 -8.05 9.33
N ASN A 39 3.03 -7.04 8.90
CA ASN A 39 1.63 -7.15 8.52
C ASN A 39 1.42 -6.60 7.11
N ALA A 40 0.60 -7.26 6.29
CA ALA A 40 0.41 -6.92 4.88
C ALA A 40 -0.28 -5.57 4.65
N ALA A 41 -1.12 -5.11 5.59
CA ALA A 41 -1.83 -3.84 5.53
C ALA A 41 -1.04 -2.64 6.10
N SER A 42 0.16 -2.85 6.64
CA SER A 42 0.95 -1.81 7.30
C SER A 42 1.92 -1.09 6.34
N ALA A 43 1.71 0.21 6.16
CA ALA A 43 2.60 1.13 5.45
C ALA A 43 4.04 1.09 6.00
N TYR A 44 4.18 1.08 7.33
CA TYR A 44 5.47 0.96 8.03
C TYR A 44 6.19 -0.35 7.69
N CYS A 45 5.45 -1.47 7.62
CA CYS A 45 6.03 -2.74 7.21
C CYS A 45 6.56 -2.69 5.79
N HIS A 46 5.84 -2.06 4.85
CA HIS A 46 6.29 -1.96 3.46
C HIS A 46 7.63 -1.21 3.36
N THR A 47 7.78 -0.09 4.08
CA THR A 47 9.05 0.66 4.13
C THR A 47 10.21 -0.20 4.64
N LEU A 48 10.04 -0.87 5.79
CA LEU A 48 11.11 -1.69 6.36
C LEU A 48 11.44 -2.88 5.45
N LEU A 49 10.44 -3.52 4.83
CA LEU A 49 10.66 -4.64 3.92
C LEU A 49 11.52 -4.24 2.72
N GLU A 50 11.26 -3.07 2.13
CA GLU A 50 12.08 -2.55 1.03
C GLU A 50 13.54 -2.34 1.46
N ASP A 51 13.76 -1.75 2.63
CA ASP A 51 15.10 -1.52 3.16
C ASP A 51 15.83 -2.83 3.45
N LEU A 52 15.14 -3.82 4.01
CA LEU A 52 15.71 -5.14 4.28
C LEU A 52 16.07 -5.89 2.99
N VAL A 53 15.28 -5.77 1.93
CA VAL A 53 15.63 -6.34 0.61
C VAL A 53 16.89 -5.69 0.04
N ARG A 54 17.02 -4.35 0.15
CA ARG A 54 18.26 -3.65 -0.24
C ARG A 54 19.45 -4.07 0.62
N LEU A 55 19.23 -4.30 1.92
CA LEU A 55 20.25 -4.77 2.84
C LEU A 55 20.71 -6.20 2.49
N GLN A 56 19.78 -7.10 2.19
CA GLN A 56 20.10 -8.46 1.76
C GLN A 56 20.94 -8.48 0.47
N ALA A 57 20.66 -7.59 -0.48
CA ALA A 57 21.46 -7.45 -1.70
C ALA A 57 22.91 -7.02 -1.42
N ARG A 58 23.18 -6.30 -0.31
CA ARG A 58 24.53 -5.95 0.14
C ARG A 58 25.24 -7.09 0.87
N PHE A 59 24.48 -8.01 1.47
CA PHE A 59 24.99 -9.16 2.23
C PHE A 59 24.48 -10.50 1.66
N PRO A 60 24.72 -10.81 0.37
CA PRO A 60 24.07 -11.93 -0.32
C PRO A 60 24.40 -13.32 0.24
N VAL A 61 25.55 -13.46 0.92
CA VAL A 61 25.99 -14.70 1.57
C VAL A 61 25.79 -14.66 3.09
N GLY A 62 25.93 -13.47 3.70
CA GLY A 62 25.96 -13.30 5.15
C GLY A 62 24.61 -13.10 5.82
N LEU A 63 23.57 -12.74 5.07
CA LEU A 63 22.24 -12.41 5.60
C LEU A 63 21.12 -13.22 4.94
N SER A 64 20.40 -13.98 5.76
CA SER A 64 19.10 -14.57 5.43
C SER A 64 17.97 -13.71 5.97
N LEU A 65 16.89 -13.59 5.19
CA LEU A 65 15.61 -13.04 5.65
C LEU A 65 14.57 -14.15 5.72
N LEU A 66 13.72 -14.13 6.75
CA LEU A 66 12.49 -14.92 6.85
C LEU A 66 11.36 -14.00 7.30
N GLY A 67 10.26 -13.96 6.54
CA GLY A 67 9.10 -13.15 6.89
C GLY A 67 8.09 -13.93 7.72
N ILE A 68 7.76 -13.43 8.91
CA ILE A 68 6.66 -13.91 9.73
C ILE A 68 5.54 -12.89 9.62
N HIS A 69 4.60 -13.16 8.74
CA HIS A 69 3.40 -12.36 8.60
C HIS A 69 2.49 -12.60 9.80
N GLN A 70 2.02 -11.53 10.42
CA GLN A 70 1.11 -11.57 11.55
C GLN A 70 -0.22 -10.91 11.18
N PRO A 71 -1.32 -11.66 11.12
CA PRO A 71 -2.64 -11.11 10.82
C PRO A 71 -3.08 -10.06 11.84
N LYS A 72 -3.55 -8.92 11.33
CA LYS A 72 -4.35 -7.95 12.07
C LYS A 72 -5.83 -8.16 11.77
N PHE A 73 -6.16 -8.33 10.49
CA PHE A 73 -7.53 -8.48 9.99
C PHE A 73 -7.91 -9.94 9.80
N ASP A 74 -9.21 -10.25 9.92
CA ASP A 74 -9.70 -11.64 9.77
C ASP A 74 -9.38 -12.23 8.39
N SER A 75 -9.49 -11.43 7.32
CA SER A 75 -9.17 -11.91 5.96
C SER A 75 -7.68 -12.23 5.77
N GLU A 76 -6.79 -11.70 6.61
CA GLU A 76 -5.36 -12.04 6.58
C GLU A 76 -5.07 -13.42 7.21
N LEU A 77 -6.06 -14.07 7.85
CA LEU A 77 -5.96 -15.47 8.22
C LEU A 77 -5.95 -16.39 6.99
N ASP A 78 -6.50 -15.96 5.85
CA ASP A 78 -6.37 -16.69 4.58
C ASP A 78 -4.98 -16.45 3.97
N GLY A 79 -4.14 -17.48 3.99
CA GLY A 79 -2.81 -17.44 3.39
C GLY A 79 -2.79 -17.10 1.90
N ARG A 80 -3.88 -17.32 1.14
CA ARG A 80 -3.97 -16.93 -0.28
C ARG A 80 -3.96 -15.42 -0.44
N LEU A 81 -4.69 -14.70 0.43
CA LEU A 81 -4.72 -13.25 0.46
C LEU A 81 -3.36 -12.67 0.82
N VAL A 82 -2.68 -13.27 1.81
CA VAL A 82 -1.33 -12.85 2.21
C VAL A 82 -0.31 -13.17 1.12
N LEU A 83 -0.43 -14.30 0.42
CA LEU A 83 0.44 -14.64 -0.71
C LEU A 83 0.34 -13.61 -1.85
N LYS A 84 -0.87 -13.08 -2.13
CA LYS A 84 -1.05 -11.96 -3.07
C LYS A 84 -0.26 -10.73 -2.63
N ALA A 85 -0.22 -10.42 -1.34
CA ALA A 85 0.60 -9.33 -0.80
C ALA A 85 2.12 -9.61 -0.94
N VAL A 86 2.56 -10.84 -0.65
CA VAL A 86 3.95 -11.28 -0.86
C VAL A 86 4.38 -11.11 -2.31
N ASN A 87 3.53 -11.49 -3.27
CA ASN A 87 3.78 -11.38 -4.70
C ASN A 87 3.79 -9.90 -5.15
N ARG A 88 2.80 -9.11 -4.72
CA ARG A 88 2.69 -7.68 -5.05
C ARG A 88 3.85 -6.84 -4.53
N LEU A 89 4.40 -7.18 -3.37
CA LEU A 89 5.59 -6.54 -2.80
C LEU A 89 6.91 -7.12 -3.35
N GLY A 90 6.86 -8.16 -4.18
CA GLY A 90 8.05 -8.78 -4.77
C GLY A 90 9.02 -9.36 -3.75
N LEU A 91 8.54 -9.83 -2.59
CA LEU A 91 9.42 -10.24 -1.49
C LEU A 91 10.27 -11.47 -1.89
N PRO A 92 11.62 -11.37 -1.93
CA PRO A 92 12.47 -12.43 -2.47
C PRO A 92 12.73 -13.58 -1.50
N PHE A 93 12.29 -13.46 -0.24
CA PHE A 93 12.56 -14.43 0.83
C PHE A 93 11.32 -15.19 1.34
N PRO A 94 11.50 -16.38 1.95
CA PRO A 94 10.39 -17.18 2.46
C PRO A 94 9.52 -16.45 3.47
N VAL A 95 8.20 -16.63 3.35
CA VAL A 95 7.19 -16.03 4.22
C VAL A 95 6.27 -17.10 4.78
N ALA A 96 6.00 -17.02 6.08
CA ALA A 96 4.96 -17.79 6.74
C ALA A 96 3.90 -16.88 7.36
N ASN A 97 2.66 -17.36 7.43
CA ASN A 97 1.55 -16.71 8.13
C ASN A 97 1.41 -17.29 9.56
N ASP A 98 1.62 -16.47 10.58
CA ASP A 98 1.49 -16.82 12.00
C ASP A 98 0.09 -16.53 12.53
N ARG A 99 -0.87 -17.30 12.04
CA ARG A 99 -2.31 -17.14 12.35
C ARG A 99 -2.62 -17.23 13.84
N GLY A 100 -1.81 -17.96 14.59
CA GLY A 100 -1.98 -18.20 16.02
C GLY A 100 -1.16 -17.29 16.91
N TRP A 101 -0.45 -16.29 16.36
CA TRP A 101 0.42 -15.37 17.12
C TRP A 101 1.49 -16.10 17.95
N THR A 102 1.85 -17.33 17.57
CA THR A 102 2.66 -18.21 18.42
C THR A 102 4.14 -17.83 18.32
N THR A 103 4.63 -17.62 17.10
CA THR A 103 6.02 -17.18 16.87
C THR A 103 6.19 -15.74 17.37
N TRP A 104 5.19 -14.89 17.16
CA TRP A 104 5.12 -13.55 17.73
C TRP A 104 5.37 -13.54 19.24
N GLN A 105 4.63 -14.37 20.00
CA GLN A 105 4.76 -14.48 21.45
C GLN A 105 6.11 -15.06 21.88
N HIS A 106 6.62 -16.09 21.19
CA HIS A 106 7.91 -16.70 21.51
C HIS A 106 9.09 -15.73 21.39
N TYR A 107 9.02 -14.79 20.45
CA TYR A 107 10.04 -13.76 20.26
C TYR A 107 9.75 -12.47 21.04
N GLY A 108 8.65 -12.41 21.80
CA GLY A 108 8.30 -11.27 22.64
C GLY A 108 8.02 -9.99 21.86
N ILE A 109 7.54 -10.11 20.62
CA ILE A 109 7.34 -8.95 19.73
C ILE A 109 6.20 -8.07 20.24
N GLN A 110 6.36 -6.75 20.14
CA GLN A 110 5.44 -5.76 20.72
C GLN A 110 4.71 -4.90 19.69
N GLY A 111 5.16 -4.89 18.43
CA GLY A 111 4.56 -4.06 17.39
C GLY A 111 5.11 -4.39 16.01
N TRP A 112 4.38 -3.97 14.97
CA TRP A 112 4.86 -4.06 13.59
C TRP A 112 5.43 -2.73 13.11
N PRO A 113 6.46 -2.77 12.26
CA PRO A 113 7.30 -3.94 11.98
C PRO A 113 8.31 -4.19 13.11
N SER A 114 8.79 -5.44 13.22
CA SER A 114 9.92 -5.80 14.08
C SER A 114 10.86 -6.77 13.40
N VAL A 115 12.14 -6.74 13.78
CA VAL A 115 13.17 -7.67 13.27
C VAL A 115 13.90 -8.30 14.44
N ALA A 116 13.77 -9.62 14.59
CA ALA A 116 14.60 -10.39 15.50
C ALA A 116 15.87 -10.84 14.77
N LEU A 117 17.02 -10.36 15.24
CA LEU A 117 18.32 -10.67 14.66
C LEU A 117 18.97 -11.84 15.40
N ILE A 118 19.29 -12.88 14.64
CA ILE A 118 19.82 -14.15 15.13
C ILE A 118 21.22 -14.32 14.54
N ASP A 119 22.20 -14.66 15.39
CA ASP A 119 23.59 -14.83 14.95
C ASP A 119 23.83 -16.15 14.20
N THR A 120 25.04 -16.30 13.67
CA THR A 120 25.50 -17.48 12.91
C THR A 120 25.43 -18.79 13.69
N ARG A 121 25.29 -18.74 15.02
CA ARG A 121 25.17 -19.92 15.90
C ARG A 121 23.72 -20.23 16.26
N GLY A 122 22.75 -19.42 15.82
CA GLY A 122 21.33 -19.56 16.12
C GLY A 122 20.93 -18.95 17.47
N ARG A 123 21.66 -17.95 17.97
CA ARG A 123 21.32 -17.25 19.23
C ARG A 123 20.62 -15.94 18.91
N LEU A 124 19.53 -15.64 19.61
CA LEU A 124 18.84 -14.37 19.49
C LEU A 124 19.72 -13.26 20.09
N ARG A 125 19.99 -12.22 19.31
CA ARG A 125 20.88 -11.11 19.70
C ARG A 125 20.11 -9.88 20.09
N GLN A 126 19.15 -9.47 19.27
CA GLN A 126 18.42 -8.23 19.44
C GLN A 126 17.09 -8.31 18.71
N VAL A 127 16.08 -7.59 19.23
CA VAL A 127 14.82 -7.31 18.53
C VAL A 127 14.77 -5.81 18.29
N PHE A 128 14.61 -5.43 17.02
CA PHE A 128 14.36 -4.05 16.59
C PHE A 128 12.86 -3.88 16.36
N THR A 129 12.30 -2.71 16.70
CA THR A 129 10.88 -2.39 16.52
C THR A 129 10.75 -1.02 15.88
N GLY A 130 9.88 -0.89 14.89
CA GLY A 130 9.72 0.32 14.08
C GLY A 130 10.36 0.20 12.70
N ASP A 131 9.91 1.04 11.79
CA ASP A 131 10.37 1.11 10.39
C ASP A 131 11.59 2.02 10.19
N ASP A 132 12.00 2.76 11.22
CA ASP A 132 13.20 3.63 11.23
C ASP A 132 14.49 2.90 11.63
N GLN A 133 14.44 1.58 11.78
CA GLN A 133 15.53 0.77 12.34
C GLN A 133 16.57 0.29 11.31
N SER A 134 16.37 0.55 10.02
CA SER A 134 17.19 0.01 8.92
C SER A 134 18.71 0.24 9.10
N GLY A 135 19.11 1.44 9.53
CA GLY A 135 20.52 1.77 9.79
C GLY A 135 21.11 1.02 10.99
N ALA A 136 20.33 0.82 12.05
CA ALA A 136 20.78 0.06 13.22
C ALA A 136 20.89 -1.44 12.92
N ILE A 137 19.95 -1.98 12.15
CA ILE A 137 19.96 -3.36 11.68
C ILE A 137 21.18 -3.62 10.80
N ASP A 138 21.51 -2.70 9.89
CA ASP A 138 22.69 -2.79 9.02
C ASP A 138 23.99 -2.93 9.84
N VAL A 139 24.21 -2.00 10.78
CA VAL A 139 25.38 -2.03 11.67
C VAL A 139 25.44 -3.33 12.48
N ALA A 140 24.30 -3.79 12.99
CA ALA A 140 24.23 -5.04 13.76
C ALA A 140 24.55 -6.27 12.88
N VAL A 141 24.03 -6.34 11.65
CA VAL A 141 24.34 -7.42 10.69
C VAL A 141 25.82 -7.47 10.39
N GLN A 142 26.44 -6.32 10.06
CA GLN A 142 27.88 -6.25 9.79
C GLN A 142 28.69 -6.75 11.01
N GLY A 143 28.37 -6.26 12.20
CA GLY A 143 29.04 -6.68 13.43
C GLY A 143 28.97 -8.19 13.70
N LEU A 144 27.82 -8.82 13.44
CA LEU A 144 27.65 -10.27 13.61
C LEU A 144 28.43 -11.10 12.57
N ILE A 145 28.61 -10.57 11.36
CA ILE A 145 29.45 -11.19 10.32
C ILE A 145 30.93 -11.07 10.71
N ASP A 146 31.34 -9.90 11.23
CA ASP A 146 32.71 -9.65 11.66
C ASP A 146 33.11 -10.51 12.88
N GLU A 147 32.17 -10.81 13.78
CA GLU A 147 32.39 -11.72 14.94
C GLU A 147 32.87 -13.13 14.53
N VAL A 148 32.56 -13.59 13.32
CA VAL A 148 33.04 -14.86 12.77
C VAL A 148 34.15 -14.67 11.73
N GLY A 149 34.75 -13.48 11.65
CA GLY A 149 35.80 -13.14 10.68
C GLY A 149 35.34 -13.26 9.23
N GLY A 150 34.04 -13.05 8.97
CA GLY A 150 33.45 -13.22 7.64
C GLY A 150 33.26 -14.68 7.20
N ALA A 151 33.48 -15.66 8.08
CA ALA A 151 33.25 -17.08 7.81
C ALA A 151 31.74 -17.43 7.80
N VAL A 152 31.02 -16.86 6.84
CA VAL A 152 29.59 -17.12 6.60
C VAL A 152 29.40 -18.15 5.50
N MET A 153 28.36 -18.95 5.62
CA MET A 153 28.01 -20.01 4.67
C MET A 153 26.88 -19.55 3.75
N PRO A 154 26.96 -19.81 2.44
CA PRO A 154 25.85 -19.55 1.54
C PRO A 154 24.66 -20.41 1.95
N GLY A 155 23.48 -19.81 1.84
CA GLY A 155 22.25 -20.52 2.10
C GLY A 155 21.86 -21.51 1.03
N GLU A 156 21.15 -22.57 1.41
CA GLU A 156 20.25 -23.21 0.46
C GLU A 156 19.11 -22.23 0.13
N PRO A 157 18.98 -21.79 -1.13
CA PRO A 157 17.87 -20.94 -1.52
C PRO A 157 16.59 -21.78 -1.43
N ALA A 158 15.65 -21.33 -0.61
CA ALA A 158 14.37 -21.99 -0.49
C ALA A 158 13.65 -21.99 -1.85
N ARG A 159 13.15 -23.16 -2.28
CA ARG A 159 12.37 -23.27 -3.51
C ARG A 159 11.10 -22.43 -3.39
N ARG A 160 11.01 -21.40 -4.23
CA ARG A 160 9.88 -20.49 -4.28
C ARG A 160 8.66 -21.15 -4.93
N THR A 161 7.50 -20.94 -4.35
CA THR A 161 6.20 -21.42 -4.84
C THR A 161 5.17 -20.27 -4.81
N GLY A 162 4.03 -20.46 -5.47
CA GLY A 162 2.91 -19.52 -5.38
C GLY A 162 3.08 -18.21 -6.15
N ALA A 163 3.92 -18.18 -7.19
CA ALA A 163 4.06 -17.02 -8.06
C ALA A 163 2.78 -16.77 -8.88
N GLU A 164 2.46 -15.51 -9.14
CA GLU A 164 1.34 -15.14 -9.99
C GLU A 164 1.58 -15.54 -11.46
N PRO A 165 0.50 -15.83 -12.22
CA PRO A 165 0.60 -15.98 -13.66
C PRO A 165 1.06 -14.68 -14.32
N ARG A 166 1.73 -14.81 -15.47
CA ARG A 166 2.04 -13.66 -16.34
C ARG A 166 0.78 -13.32 -17.13
N LEU A 167 0.10 -12.27 -16.72
CA LEU A 167 -1.13 -11.75 -17.35
C LEU A 167 -0.86 -10.37 -17.95
N PRO A 168 -1.74 -9.83 -18.82
CA PRO A 168 -1.59 -8.48 -19.36
C PRO A 168 -1.56 -7.37 -18.29
N LEU A 169 -2.30 -7.57 -17.20
CA LEU A 169 -2.27 -6.72 -16.00
C LEU A 169 -1.69 -7.48 -14.81
N ALA A 170 -1.02 -6.76 -13.92
CA ALA A 170 -0.53 -7.26 -12.65
C ALA A 170 -0.92 -6.31 -11.52
N PHE A 171 -1.83 -6.75 -10.65
CA PHE A 171 -2.27 -5.98 -9.47
C PHE A 171 -2.65 -4.51 -9.77
N PRO A 172 -3.54 -4.22 -10.75
CA PRO A 172 -3.91 -2.85 -11.04
C PRO A 172 -4.51 -2.18 -9.80
N SER A 173 -3.96 -1.04 -9.36
CA SER A 173 -4.32 -0.41 -8.07
C SER A 173 -4.63 1.09 -8.17
N GLY A 174 -4.86 1.61 -9.38
CA GLY A 174 -5.21 3.00 -9.61
C GLY A 174 -6.01 3.17 -10.89
N LEU A 175 -7.02 4.04 -10.86
CA LEU A 175 -7.88 4.33 -12.00
C LEU A 175 -8.16 5.84 -12.08
N ALA A 176 -8.14 6.39 -13.28
CA ALA A 176 -8.71 7.72 -13.55
C ALA A 176 -9.53 7.68 -14.84
N VAL A 177 -10.68 8.35 -14.84
CA VAL A 177 -11.60 8.35 -15.99
C VAL A 177 -11.73 9.77 -16.52
N GLY A 178 -11.38 9.95 -17.79
CA GLY A 178 -11.65 11.16 -18.56
C GLY A 178 -12.87 10.98 -19.46
N GLU A 179 -13.15 11.99 -20.28
CA GLU A 179 -14.28 11.98 -21.21
C GLU A 179 -14.26 10.80 -22.19
N ASN A 180 -13.07 10.46 -22.71
CA ASN A 180 -12.92 9.41 -23.73
C ASN A 180 -11.96 8.28 -23.31
N HIS A 181 -11.24 8.46 -22.22
CA HIS A 181 -10.12 7.59 -21.83
C HIS A 181 -10.27 7.09 -20.40
N LEU A 182 -9.77 5.89 -20.18
CA LEU A 182 -9.53 5.27 -18.88
C LEU A 182 -8.02 5.15 -18.70
N TYR A 183 -7.50 5.65 -17.59
CA TYR A 183 -6.12 5.43 -17.19
C TYR A 183 -6.05 4.38 -16.09
N VAL A 184 -5.12 3.44 -16.22
CA VAL A 184 -4.94 2.32 -15.28
C VAL A 184 -3.51 2.32 -14.79
N ALA A 185 -3.31 2.34 -13.47
CA ALA A 185 -2.02 2.06 -12.87
C ALA A 185 -1.86 0.55 -12.78
N ASP A 186 -1.08 -0.02 -13.71
CA ASP A 186 -0.73 -1.43 -13.76
C ASP A 186 0.43 -1.68 -12.78
N THR A 187 0.11 -1.58 -11.50
CA THR A 187 1.05 -1.39 -10.38
C THR A 187 2.15 -2.46 -10.34
N GLY A 188 1.78 -3.73 -10.51
CA GLY A 188 2.71 -4.87 -10.51
C GLY A 188 3.61 -4.95 -11.73
N HIS A 189 3.29 -4.23 -12.81
CA HIS A 189 4.17 -4.03 -13.97
C HIS A 189 4.82 -2.64 -13.96
N HIS A 190 4.73 -1.87 -12.88
CA HIS A 190 5.42 -0.58 -12.74
C HIS A 190 5.17 0.40 -13.91
N ARG A 191 3.94 0.44 -14.45
CA ARG A 191 3.57 1.28 -15.61
C ARG A 191 2.16 1.84 -15.48
N ILE A 192 1.87 2.86 -16.29
CA ILE A 192 0.53 3.43 -16.47
C ILE A 192 0.05 3.14 -17.89
N LEU A 193 -1.21 2.72 -18.03
CA LEU A 193 -1.87 2.48 -19.31
C LEU A 193 -2.91 3.56 -19.57
N GLU A 194 -2.96 4.06 -20.80
CA GLU A 194 -4.12 4.80 -21.30
C GLU A 194 -4.92 3.90 -22.23
N CYS A 195 -6.21 3.78 -21.93
CA CYS A 195 -7.14 2.91 -22.60
C CYS A 195 -8.37 3.67 -23.07
N THR A 196 -9.06 3.14 -24.07
CA THR A 196 -10.49 3.46 -24.27
C THR A 196 -11.32 2.92 -23.11
N HIS A 197 -12.55 3.41 -22.93
CA HIS A 197 -13.48 2.87 -21.93
C HIS A 197 -13.88 1.40 -22.13
N SER A 198 -13.65 0.82 -23.31
CA SER A 198 -13.84 -0.60 -23.59
C SER A 198 -12.60 -1.47 -23.34
N GLY A 199 -11.48 -0.87 -22.91
CA GLY A 199 -10.27 -1.60 -22.52
C GLY A 199 -9.18 -1.68 -23.59
N ARG A 200 -9.40 -1.17 -24.82
CA ARG A 200 -8.32 -1.10 -25.81
C ARG A 200 -7.21 -0.15 -25.35
N VAL A 201 -5.98 -0.65 -25.21
CA VAL A 201 -4.78 0.14 -24.87
C VAL A 201 -4.42 1.06 -26.04
N LEU A 202 -4.14 2.33 -25.74
CA LEU A 202 -3.79 3.38 -26.70
C LEU A 202 -2.32 3.82 -26.54
N ARG A 203 -1.88 4.00 -25.29
CA ARG A 203 -0.51 4.37 -24.93
C ARG A 203 -0.10 3.66 -23.64
N GLU A 204 1.20 3.47 -23.49
CA GLU A 204 1.82 3.00 -22.25
C GLU A 204 2.86 4.02 -21.80
N PHE A 205 2.97 4.21 -20.49
CA PHE A 205 3.96 5.08 -19.87
C PHE A 205 4.71 4.28 -18.82
N GLY A 206 6.04 4.20 -18.93
CA GLY A 206 6.88 3.42 -18.03
C GLY A 206 7.59 2.27 -18.74
N THR A 207 8.88 2.08 -18.43
CA THR A 207 9.70 0.95 -18.91
C THR A 207 9.29 -0.43 -18.37
N GLY A 208 8.38 -0.44 -17.39
CA GLY A 208 7.99 -1.62 -16.62
C GLY A 208 9.02 -2.09 -15.57
N HIS A 209 10.15 -1.41 -15.47
CA HIS A 209 11.16 -1.66 -14.44
C HIS A 209 11.00 -0.64 -13.31
N GLY A 210 10.98 -1.13 -12.05
CA GLY A 210 10.80 -0.29 -10.88
C GLY A 210 11.96 0.69 -10.65
N ASP A 211 11.82 1.96 -11.04
CA ASP A 211 12.82 3.02 -10.85
C ASP A 211 12.18 4.42 -10.86
N LEU A 212 12.93 5.47 -10.51
CA LEU A 212 12.51 6.88 -10.57
C LEU A 212 13.25 7.60 -11.71
N VAL A 213 12.71 7.46 -12.93
CA VAL A 213 13.28 8.09 -14.14
C VAL A 213 12.20 8.93 -14.83
N ASP A 214 12.52 10.19 -15.10
CA ASP A 214 11.71 11.12 -15.89
C ASP A 214 12.06 11.01 -17.39
N GLY A 215 11.18 11.47 -18.27
CA GLY A 215 11.47 11.53 -19.71
C GLY A 215 10.26 11.23 -20.60
N ALA A 216 10.55 10.76 -21.81
CA ALA A 216 9.54 10.27 -22.75
C ALA A 216 8.79 9.05 -22.17
N PRO A 217 7.57 8.74 -22.66
CA PRO A 217 6.76 7.62 -22.17
C PRO A 217 7.52 6.29 -22.05
N GLU A 218 8.36 5.98 -23.02
CA GLU A 218 9.12 4.73 -23.15
C GLU A 218 10.40 4.69 -22.30
N ASP A 219 10.91 5.83 -21.85
CA ASP A 219 12.14 5.97 -21.07
C ASP A 219 11.86 6.18 -19.57
N ALA A 220 10.71 6.79 -19.26
CA ALA A 220 10.31 7.03 -17.90
C ALA A 220 10.11 5.72 -17.14
N ALA A 221 10.31 5.74 -15.83
CA ALA A 221 10.09 4.60 -14.95
C ALA A 221 9.23 5.00 -13.75
N PHE A 222 8.39 4.08 -13.31
CA PHE A 222 7.62 4.17 -12.08
C PHE A 222 8.00 3.01 -11.16
N ARG A 223 7.57 3.04 -9.90
CA ARG A 223 7.69 1.91 -8.98
C ARG A 223 6.42 1.77 -8.17
N LEU A 224 5.64 0.74 -8.51
CA LEU A 224 4.38 0.41 -7.84
C LEU A 224 3.43 1.63 -7.83
N PRO A 225 3.16 2.25 -8.99
CA PRO A 225 2.26 3.41 -9.04
C PRO A 225 0.84 3.00 -8.63
N ARG A 226 0.14 3.88 -7.91
CA ARG A 226 -1.22 3.67 -7.43
C ARG A 226 -2.15 4.80 -7.88
N GLY A 227 -2.59 5.66 -6.97
CA GLY A 227 -3.60 6.68 -7.25
C GLY A 227 -3.31 7.53 -8.47
N LEU A 228 -4.38 7.81 -9.21
CA LEU A 228 -4.35 8.55 -10.46
C LEU A 228 -5.38 9.66 -10.41
N CYS A 229 -5.00 10.85 -10.87
CA CYS A 229 -5.94 11.97 -10.97
C CYS A 229 -5.70 12.78 -12.24
N LEU A 230 -6.78 13.09 -12.96
CA LEU A 230 -6.75 14.01 -14.09
C LEU A 230 -6.99 15.44 -13.61
N VAL A 231 -6.06 16.33 -13.93
CA VAL A 231 -6.24 17.77 -13.75
C VAL A 231 -5.76 18.47 -15.02
N ARG A 232 -6.69 19.12 -15.73
CA ARG A 232 -6.43 19.76 -17.04
C ARG A 232 -5.81 18.75 -18.01
N GLU A 233 -4.76 19.14 -18.73
CA GLU A 233 -4.04 18.32 -19.71
C GLU A 233 -2.96 17.43 -19.07
N SER A 234 -3.16 16.97 -17.84
CA SER A 234 -2.17 16.19 -17.10
C SER A 234 -2.79 15.11 -16.24
N LEU A 235 -2.14 13.96 -16.22
CA LEU A 235 -2.39 12.89 -15.27
C LEU A 235 -1.35 12.96 -14.15
N TYR A 236 -1.81 13.01 -12.90
CA TYR A 236 -0.99 12.97 -11.72
C TYR A 236 -0.97 11.55 -11.18
N VAL A 237 0.20 11.09 -10.78
CA VAL A 237 0.44 9.71 -10.36
C VAL A 237 1.07 9.71 -8.98
N ALA A 238 0.42 9.02 -8.03
CA ALA A 238 1.03 8.62 -6.78
C ALA A 238 1.97 7.44 -7.07
N ASP A 239 3.26 7.73 -7.22
CA ASP A 239 4.29 6.74 -7.52
C ASP A 239 4.82 6.17 -6.20
N THR A 240 3.97 5.32 -5.58
CA THR A 240 4.03 4.97 -4.16
C THR A 240 5.36 4.37 -3.74
N GLY A 241 5.89 3.41 -4.51
CA GLY A 241 7.16 2.75 -4.20
C GLY A 241 8.40 3.61 -4.47
N ASN A 242 8.26 4.72 -5.20
CA ASN A 242 9.30 5.73 -5.31
C ASN A 242 9.12 6.87 -4.30
N HIS A 243 8.08 6.83 -3.47
CA HIS A 243 7.71 7.92 -2.56
C HIS A 243 7.67 9.28 -3.30
N ALA A 244 7.00 9.31 -4.46
CA ALA A 244 7.02 10.46 -5.36
C ALA A 244 5.62 10.81 -5.90
N LEU A 245 5.44 12.10 -6.22
CA LEU A 245 4.31 12.58 -7.03
C LEU A 245 4.83 12.85 -8.43
N ARG A 246 4.27 12.15 -9.42
CA ARG A 246 4.66 12.29 -10.83
C ARG A 246 3.55 12.96 -11.64
N ARG A 247 3.91 13.55 -12.76
CA ARG A 247 3.00 14.13 -13.74
C ARG A 247 3.29 13.56 -15.11
N ILE A 248 2.25 13.08 -15.79
CA ILE A 248 2.26 12.76 -17.21
C ILE A 248 1.52 13.88 -17.95
N ARG A 249 2.21 14.56 -18.86
CA ARG A 249 1.59 15.57 -19.72
C ARG A 249 0.86 14.86 -20.86
N LEU A 250 -0.45 15.01 -20.97
CA LEU A 250 -1.24 14.15 -21.88
C LEU A 250 -1.01 14.45 -23.36
N LEU A 251 -0.54 15.66 -23.69
CA LEU A 251 -0.26 16.10 -25.05
C LEU A 251 0.85 15.28 -25.71
N ASP A 252 1.98 15.09 -25.03
CA ASP A 252 3.19 14.46 -25.56
C ASP A 252 3.60 13.20 -24.77
N GLY A 253 2.99 12.96 -23.62
CA GLY A 253 3.24 11.82 -22.75
C GLY A 253 4.46 11.96 -21.84
N VAL A 254 5.12 13.13 -21.83
CA VAL A 254 6.33 13.34 -21.01
C VAL A 254 5.99 13.18 -19.52
N VAL A 255 6.83 12.41 -18.83
CA VAL A 255 6.73 12.13 -17.39
C VAL A 255 7.75 12.96 -16.62
N GLU A 256 7.29 13.65 -15.57
CA GLU A 256 8.10 14.53 -14.72
C GLU A 256 7.85 14.25 -13.24
N THR A 257 8.90 14.34 -12.42
CA THR A 257 8.80 14.27 -10.96
C THR A 257 8.51 15.65 -10.38
N LEU A 258 7.40 15.78 -9.64
CA LEU A 258 7.01 17.02 -8.98
C LEU A 258 7.48 17.08 -7.53
N LEU A 259 7.39 15.94 -6.82
CA LEU A 259 7.77 15.78 -5.41
C LEU A 259 8.40 14.41 -5.21
N GLY A 260 9.26 14.28 -4.19
CA GLY A 260 9.90 13.02 -3.82
C GLY A 260 11.27 12.81 -4.44
N ASN A 261 12.06 11.94 -3.80
CA ASN A 261 13.45 11.67 -4.14
C ASN A 261 13.78 10.17 -4.28
N GLY A 262 12.75 9.31 -4.39
CA GLY A 262 12.94 7.86 -4.55
C GLY A 262 13.06 7.09 -3.23
N ARG A 263 12.95 7.76 -2.08
CA ARG A 263 13.09 7.14 -0.75
C ARG A 263 12.09 7.71 0.25
N ALA A 264 11.66 6.89 1.20
CA ALA A 264 10.90 7.36 2.34
C ALA A 264 11.71 8.42 3.11
N GLY A 265 11.06 9.51 3.50
CA GLY A 265 11.69 10.54 4.31
C GLY A 265 10.68 11.37 5.10
N PRO A 266 11.17 12.21 6.02
CA PRO A 266 10.32 13.09 6.81
C PRO A 266 9.68 14.15 5.91
N VAL A 267 8.37 14.07 5.70
CA VAL A 267 7.62 15.01 4.88
C VAL A 267 7.55 16.37 5.59
N ARG A 268 7.88 17.44 4.87
CA ARG A 268 7.94 18.81 5.41
C ARG A 268 7.21 19.78 4.50
N GLU A 269 6.58 20.78 5.10
CA GLU A 269 5.99 21.87 4.32
C GLU A 269 7.09 22.70 3.65
N GLY A 270 6.81 23.20 2.46
CA GLY A 270 7.75 24.05 1.75
C GLY A 270 7.51 24.15 0.26
N SER A 271 8.39 24.90 -0.39
CA SER A 271 8.53 24.99 -1.84
C SER A 271 9.98 24.68 -2.18
N GLY A 272 10.21 24.08 -3.33
CA GLY A 272 11.56 23.67 -3.72
C GLY A 272 11.53 22.69 -4.88
N LYS A 273 12.69 22.14 -5.19
CA LYS A 273 12.80 21.07 -6.17
C LYS A 273 12.23 19.78 -5.60
N ALA A 274 11.76 18.88 -6.47
CA ALA A 274 11.21 17.58 -6.06
C ALA A 274 12.10 16.83 -5.06
N ALA A 275 13.41 16.77 -5.33
CA ALA A 275 14.39 16.07 -4.50
C ALA A 275 14.54 16.63 -3.06
N GLU A 276 14.13 17.87 -2.82
CA GLU A 276 14.20 18.56 -1.53
C GLU A 276 12.92 18.35 -0.69
N LEU A 277 11.86 17.83 -1.30
CA LEU A 277 10.56 17.57 -0.69
C LEU A 277 10.27 16.07 -0.68
N PRO A 278 10.89 15.29 0.23
CA PRO A 278 10.65 13.86 0.32
C PRO A 278 9.19 13.58 0.70
N LEU A 279 8.61 12.53 0.12
CA LEU A 279 7.31 12.01 0.54
C LEU A 279 7.52 10.68 1.26
N ASN A 280 6.42 10.11 1.78
CA ASN A 280 6.45 8.79 2.37
C ASN A 280 5.16 8.02 2.02
N GLN A 281 5.24 7.25 0.93
CA GLN A 281 4.16 6.42 0.41
C GLN A 281 2.89 7.23 0.10
N PRO A 282 2.93 8.13 -0.89
CA PRO A 282 1.71 8.70 -1.44
C PRO A 282 0.90 7.54 -2.04
N TRP A 283 -0.31 7.32 -1.52
CA TRP A 283 -1.12 6.15 -1.88
C TRP A 283 -2.19 6.50 -2.90
N ASP A 284 -2.83 7.66 -2.71
CA ASP A 284 -3.84 8.18 -3.61
C ASP A 284 -3.76 9.70 -3.79
N VAL A 285 -4.32 10.19 -4.90
CA VAL A 285 -4.36 11.60 -5.26
C VAL A 285 -5.72 12.01 -5.82
N VAL A 286 -6.18 13.19 -5.46
CA VAL A 286 -7.34 13.85 -6.09
C VAL A 286 -7.05 15.33 -6.28
N GLY A 287 -7.57 15.94 -7.33
CA GLY A 287 -7.14 17.27 -7.77
C GLY A 287 -8.27 18.24 -8.04
N THR A 288 -7.98 19.51 -7.77
CA THR A 288 -8.73 20.69 -8.22
C THR A 288 -7.97 21.37 -9.37
N LEU A 289 -8.50 22.49 -9.86
CA LEU A 289 -7.85 23.29 -10.91
C LEU A 289 -6.46 23.84 -10.51
N ASP A 290 -6.16 23.94 -9.21
CA ASP A 290 -4.98 24.60 -8.65
C ASP A 290 -4.18 23.73 -7.67
N ARG A 291 -4.74 22.60 -7.20
CA ARG A 291 -4.13 21.77 -6.15
C ARG A 291 -4.29 20.28 -6.41
N ILE A 292 -3.35 19.51 -5.89
CA ILE A 292 -3.45 18.06 -5.75
C ILE A 292 -3.43 17.71 -4.27
N TYR A 293 -4.48 17.07 -3.78
CA TYR A 293 -4.51 16.44 -2.47
C TYR A 293 -3.89 15.04 -2.55
N ILE A 294 -3.14 14.67 -1.53
CA ILE A 294 -2.33 13.46 -1.47
C ILE A 294 -2.64 12.74 -0.16
N ALA A 295 -3.03 11.47 -0.25
CA ALA A 295 -3.13 10.59 0.91
C ALA A 295 -1.75 10.00 1.20
N MET A 296 -1.16 10.40 2.32
CA MET A 296 0.19 9.98 2.72
C MET A 296 0.09 8.83 3.72
N ALA A 297 0.13 7.60 3.22
CA ALA A 297 -0.03 6.40 4.03
C ALA A 297 1.08 6.26 5.07
N GLY A 298 2.34 6.51 4.68
CA GLY A 298 3.51 6.35 5.53
C GLY A 298 3.61 7.36 6.68
N THR A 299 2.86 8.47 6.64
CA THR A 299 2.82 9.45 7.73
C THR A 299 1.44 9.68 8.33
N ASN A 300 0.42 8.88 7.97
CA ASN A 300 -0.97 9.06 8.43
C ASN A 300 -1.51 10.49 8.27
N GLN A 301 -1.28 11.09 7.11
CA GLN A 301 -1.59 12.50 6.87
C GLN A 301 -2.19 12.74 5.49
N ILE A 302 -2.91 13.86 5.38
CA ILE A 302 -3.38 14.41 4.11
C ILE A 302 -2.57 15.67 3.80
N TRP A 303 -1.99 15.72 2.61
CA TRP A 303 -1.17 16.83 2.13
C TRP A 303 -1.79 17.46 0.88
N ASP A 304 -1.49 18.72 0.60
CA ASP A 304 -1.79 19.37 -0.68
C ASP A 304 -0.53 19.89 -1.36
N TYR A 305 -0.51 19.80 -2.69
CA TYR A 305 0.49 20.41 -3.55
C TYR A 305 -0.16 21.47 -4.43
N GLU A 306 0.25 22.72 -4.25
CA GLU A 306 -0.19 23.85 -5.06
C GLU A 306 0.53 23.85 -6.42
N LEU A 307 -0.22 23.72 -7.51
CA LEU A 307 0.34 23.58 -8.86
C LEU A 307 1.01 24.84 -9.37
N GLY A 308 0.45 26.02 -9.08
CA GLY A 308 0.99 27.31 -9.55
C GLY A 308 2.21 27.78 -8.74
N GLY A 309 2.19 27.56 -7.43
CA GLY A 309 3.25 27.98 -6.51
C GLY A 309 4.29 26.91 -6.16
N ALA A 310 4.12 25.67 -6.66
CA ALA A 310 4.94 24.51 -6.31
C ALA A 310 5.17 24.39 -4.80
N LYS A 311 4.08 24.39 -4.03
CA LYS A 311 4.11 24.43 -2.56
C LYS A 311 3.40 23.23 -1.97
N LEU A 312 4.12 22.46 -1.17
CA LEU A 312 3.62 21.34 -0.39
C LEU A 312 3.21 21.81 1.01
N ARG A 313 2.00 21.47 1.47
CA ARG A 313 1.54 21.77 2.83
C ARG A 313 0.75 20.60 3.42
N ARG A 314 0.76 20.51 4.75
CA ARG A 314 -0.06 19.54 5.46
C ARG A 314 -1.46 20.11 5.63
N VAL A 315 -2.46 19.38 5.17
CA VAL A 315 -3.87 19.78 5.31
C VAL A 315 -4.45 19.22 6.59
N ALA A 316 -4.19 17.94 6.89
CA ALA A 316 -4.70 17.27 8.08
C ALA A 316 -3.79 16.12 8.54
N GLY A 317 -3.92 15.73 9.81
CA GLY A 317 -3.23 14.61 10.43
C GLY A 317 -2.11 15.05 11.38
N SER A 318 -2.18 14.60 12.63
CA SER A 318 -1.09 14.78 13.60
C SER A 318 0.17 14.01 13.20
N GLY A 319 -0.01 12.89 12.51
CA GLY A 319 1.01 11.89 12.19
C GLY A 319 0.93 10.64 13.07
N GLU A 320 0.24 10.73 14.19
CA GLU A 320 -0.02 9.58 15.06
C GLU A 320 -1.04 8.64 14.44
N LEU A 321 -0.82 7.33 14.59
CA LEU A 321 -1.72 6.29 14.14
C LEU A 321 -2.95 6.22 15.07
N GLY A 322 -4.13 6.50 14.55
CA GLY A 322 -5.38 6.45 15.34
C GLY A 322 -6.62 6.87 14.57
N ILE A 323 -7.71 7.11 15.30
CA ILE A 323 -9.03 7.46 14.76
C ILE A 323 -9.65 8.67 15.49
N ALA A 324 -8.90 9.78 15.59
CA ALA A 324 -9.35 10.97 16.32
C ALA A 324 -9.93 12.03 15.38
N ASP A 325 -11.14 12.49 15.71
CA ASP A 325 -11.83 13.60 15.03
C ASP A 325 -11.37 14.97 15.56
N GLY A 326 -11.87 16.05 14.92
CA GLY A 326 -11.70 17.43 15.38
C GLY A 326 -10.84 18.26 14.43
N PRO A 327 -10.12 19.29 14.95
CA PRO A 327 -9.29 20.16 14.14
C PRO A 327 -8.29 19.36 13.29
N ALA A 328 -8.12 19.78 12.03
CA ALA A 328 -7.35 19.04 11.05
C ALA A 328 -5.90 18.74 11.49
N ALA A 329 -5.26 19.66 12.21
CA ALA A 329 -3.89 19.48 12.69
C ALA A 329 -3.74 18.44 13.82
N SER A 330 -4.80 18.17 14.58
CA SER A 330 -4.80 17.21 15.71
C SER A 330 -5.53 15.91 15.41
N ALA A 331 -6.33 15.88 14.35
CA ALA A 331 -6.99 14.65 13.90
C ALA A 331 -5.96 13.55 13.62
N MET A 332 -6.33 12.30 13.88
CA MET A 332 -5.48 11.14 13.63
C MET A 332 -6.08 10.31 12.51
N PHE A 333 -5.20 9.77 11.67
CA PHE A 333 -5.53 8.81 10.61
C PHE A 333 -4.72 7.53 10.84
N ALA A 334 -5.05 6.49 10.09
CA ALA A 334 -4.32 5.24 10.06
C ALA A 334 -4.33 4.70 8.63
N HIS A 335 -3.23 4.95 7.90
CA HIS A 335 -3.08 4.55 6.49
C HIS A 335 -4.21 5.12 5.60
N PRO A 336 -4.30 6.44 5.40
CA PRO A 336 -5.21 7.01 4.41
C PRO A 336 -4.82 6.50 3.01
N ALA A 337 -5.76 5.85 2.33
CA ALA A 337 -5.49 5.08 1.11
C ALA A 337 -6.32 5.50 -0.10
N GLY A 338 -7.47 6.14 0.10
CA GLY A 338 -8.34 6.57 -1.01
C GLY A 338 -8.94 7.93 -0.76
N LEU A 339 -9.08 8.74 -1.80
CA LEU A 339 -9.60 10.10 -1.74
C LEU A 339 -10.73 10.32 -2.74
N ALA A 340 -11.74 11.08 -2.32
CA ALA A 340 -12.73 11.63 -3.22
C ALA A 340 -13.11 13.04 -2.78
N GLN A 341 -13.11 14.00 -3.69
CA GLN A 341 -13.40 15.39 -3.37
C GLN A 341 -14.72 15.83 -4.01
N VAL A 342 -15.52 16.56 -3.25
CA VAL A 342 -16.63 17.36 -3.77
C VAL A 342 -16.63 18.72 -3.07
N GLN A 343 -16.58 19.80 -3.87
CA GLN A 343 -16.54 21.17 -3.35
C GLN A 343 -15.40 21.35 -2.33
N GLN A 344 -15.72 21.73 -1.08
CA GLN A 344 -14.77 21.94 0.01
C GLN A 344 -14.66 20.75 0.96
N THR A 345 -15.23 19.59 0.60
CA THR A 345 -15.16 18.36 1.38
C THR A 345 -14.28 17.33 0.68
N LEU A 346 -13.29 16.84 1.40
CA LEU A 346 -12.51 15.67 1.02
C LEU A 346 -12.99 14.47 1.84
N TYR A 347 -13.42 13.41 1.17
CA TYR A 347 -13.65 12.11 1.78
C TYR A 347 -12.37 11.29 1.71
N ILE A 348 -12.10 10.51 2.76
CA ILE A 348 -10.89 9.70 2.90
C ILE A 348 -11.29 8.29 3.30
N ALA A 349 -10.78 7.30 2.57
CA ALA A 349 -10.73 5.91 3.02
C ALA A 349 -9.50 5.76 3.92
N ASP A 350 -9.74 5.61 5.22
CA ASP A 350 -8.70 5.45 6.24
C ASP A 350 -8.54 3.96 6.53
N ALA A 351 -7.67 3.31 5.75
CA ALA A 351 -7.73 1.87 5.52
C ALA A 351 -7.41 1.07 6.78
N ALA A 352 -6.35 1.43 7.51
CA ALA A 352 -5.93 0.66 8.68
C ALA A 352 -6.87 0.86 9.88
N SER A 353 -7.68 1.91 9.92
CA SER A 353 -8.76 2.09 10.91
C SER A 353 -10.10 1.53 10.43
N SER A 354 -10.17 0.98 9.22
CA SER A 354 -11.40 0.50 8.58
C SER A 354 -12.51 1.56 8.58
N ALA A 355 -12.12 2.81 8.33
CA ALA A 355 -13.01 3.95 8.47
C ALA A 355 -13.14 4.74 7.16
N ILE A 356 -14.27 5.44 7.03
CA ILE A 356 -14.46 6.50 6.05
C ILE A 356 -14.53 7.83 6.81
N ARG A 357 -13.70 8.79 6.42
CA ARG A 357 -13.54 10.08 7.08
C ARG A 357 -13.98 11.19 6.14
N SER A 358 -14.36 12.34 6.69
CA SER A 358 -14.53 13.58 5.93
C SER A 358 -13.70 14.70 6.52
N LEU A 359 -13.04 15.46 5.66
CA LEU A 359 -12.32 16.67 5.97
C LEU A 359 -13.00 17.85 5.28
N GLN A 360 -13.51 18.79 6.08
CA GLN A 360 -13.95 20.08 5.60
C GLN A 360 -12.72 21.00 5.45
N VAL A 361 -12.25 21.19 4.21
CA VAL A 361 -10.94 21.81 3.92
C VAL A 361 -10.90 23.26 4.38
N ALA A 362 -11.97 24.02 4.15
CA ALA A 362 -12.03 25.44 4.53
C ALA A 362 -12.11 25.65 6.06
N GLN A 363 -12.88 24.82 6.77
CA GLN A 363 -13.00 24.90 8.23
C GLN A 363 -11.88 24.17 8.99
N GLY A 364 -11.12 23.31 8.30
CA GLY A 364 -10.10 22.47 8.92
C GLY A 364 -10.68 21.52 9.98
N GLN A 365 -11.77 20.82 9.66
CA GLN A 365 -12.42 19.89 10.58
C GLN A 365 -12.53 18.48 9.99
N VAL A 366 -12.08 17.48 10.74
CA VAL A 366 -12.16 16.07 10.39
C VAL A 366 -13.25 15.40 11.22
N GLN A 367 -14.05 14.56 10.56
CA GLN A 367 -15.11 13.76 11.19
C GLN A 367 -15.09 12.32 10.68
N THR A 368 -15.39 11.38 11.57
CA THR A 368 -15.64 9.98 11.23
C THR A 368 -17.04 9.83 10.64
N LEU A 369 -17.15 9.25 9.45
CA LEU A 369 -18.44 8.88 8.86
C LEU A 369 -18.80 7.44 9.14
N VAL A 370 -17.83 6.52 9.09
CA VAL A 370 -17.96 5.08 9.33
C VAL A 370 -16.68 4.60 10.01
N GLY A 371 -16.77 3.60 10.88
CA GLY A 371 -15.63 3.03 11.63
C GLY A 371 -15.59 3.52 13.08
N GLN A 372 -15.05 2.69 13.98
CA GLN A 372 -15.05 2.96 15.43
C GLN A 372 -13.65 2.86 16.09
N GLY A 373 -12.67 2.22 15.46
CA GLY A 373 -11.41 1.89 16.12
C GLY A 373 -10.45 1.14 15.22
N LEU A 374 -9.16 1.14 15.58
CA LEU A 374 -8.10 0.45 14.82
C LEU A 374 -8.30 -1.06 14.70
N TYR A 375 -9.08 -1.67 15.61
CA TYR A 375 -9.39 -3.10 15.65
C TYR A 375 -10.91 -3.37 15.60
N GLU A 376 -11.71 -2.35 15.27
CA GLU A 376 -13.17 -2.43 15.13
C GLU A 376 -13.54 -2.57 13.66
N PHE A 377 -13.12 -3.67 13.05
CA PHE A 377 -13.38 -4.02 11.66
C PHE A 377 -14.39 -5.18 11.56
N GLY A 378 -14.87 -5.47 10.34
CA GLY A 378 -15.84 -6.54 10.09
C GLY A 378 -16.53 -6.36 8.75
N ASP A 379 -17.62 -7.09 8.54
CA ASP A 379 -18.40 -7.04 7.30
C ASP A 379 -19.90 -6.90 7.62
N GLU A 380 -20.29 -5.71 8.08
CA GLU A 380 -21.65 -5.45 8.54
C GLU A 380 -22.24 -4.23 7.85
N ASP A 381 -23.41 -4.39 7.24
CA ASP A 381 -24.24 -3.29 6.72
C ASP A 381 -25.01 -2.60 7.85
N GLY A 382 -25.53 -1.41 7.57
CA GLY A 382 -26.47 -0.72 8.46
C GLY A 382 -26.12 0.75 8.68
N GLN A 383 -26.58 1.27 9.80
CA GLN A 383 -26.30 2.66 10.16
C GLN A 383 -24.80 2.89 10.24
N ARG A 384 -24.37 4.09 9.87
CA ARG A 384 -22.96 4.50 9.85
C ARG A 384 -22.11 4.10 11.05
N ARG A 385 -22.69 4.15 12.25
CA ARG A 385 -22.01 3.77 13.50
C ARG A 385 -21.92 2.26 13.67
N GLU A 386 -22.88 1.51 13.17
CA GLU A 386 -22.96 0.05 13.31
C GLU A 386 -22.20 -0.66 12.18
N ALA A 387 -22.23 -0.10 10.98
CA ALA A 387 -21.57 -0.64 9.82
C ALA A 387 -20.07 -0.89 10.07
N ARG A 388 -19.60 -2.02 9.56
CA ARG A 388 -18.21 -2.47 9.64
C ARG A 388 -17.65 -2.68 8.25
N LEU A 389 -16.41 -2.22 8.08
CA LEU A 389 -15.60 -2.39 6.89
C LEU A 389 -14.31 -3.13 7.28
N GLN A 390 -13.54 -3.58 6.29
CA GLN A 390 -12.23 -4.18 6.51
C GLN A 390 -11.24 -3.70 5.44
N PHE A 391 -10.28 -2.88 5.86
CA PHE A 391 -9.22 -2.33 5.03
C PHE A 391 -9.72 -1.71 3.69
N PRO A 392 -10.65 -0.74 3.73
CA PRO A 392 -11.16 -0.09 2.53
C PRO A 392 -10.05 0.76 1.88
N GLN A 393 -9.70 0.47 0.63
CA GLN A 393 -8.58 1.15 -0.05
C GLN A 393 -9.01 2.25 -1.00
N ALA A 394 -10.24 2.24 -1.52
CA ALA A 394 -10.68 3.21 -2.50
C ALA A 394 -12.10 3.67 -2.29
N ILE A 395 -12.37 4.90 -2.70
CA ILE A 395 -13.69 5.51 -2.70
C ILE A 395 -13.90 6.31 -3.98
N ALA A 396 -15.14 6.39 -4.45
CA ALA A 396 -15.51 7.22 -5.58
C ALA A 396 -16.92 7.79 -5.41
N LEU A 397 -17.12 9.06 -5.75
CA LEU A 397 -18.42 9.70 -5.69
C LEU A 397 -19.23 9.36 -6.95
N ASP A 398 -20.49 9.00 -6.79
CA ASP A 398 -21.41 8.95 -7.90
C ASP A 398 -21.70 10.37 -8.41
N PRO A 399 -21.42 10.71 -9.69
CA PRO A 399 -21.67 12.05 -10.20
C PRO A 399 -23.16 12.38 -10.32
N SER A 400 -24.05 11.38 -10.29
CA SER A 400 -25.48 11.53 -10.48
C SER A 400 -26.30 11.46 -9.19
N SER A 401 -25.68 11.09 -8.07
CA SER A 401 -26.39 10.84 -6.81
C SER A 401 -25.50 11.12 -5.59
N PRO A 402 -26.06 11.36 -4.39
CA PRO A 402 -25.27 11.57 -3.18
C PRO A 402 -24.73 10.25 -2.61
N VAL A 403 -24.16 9.39 -3.45
CA VAL A 403 -23.60 8.09 -3.08
C VAL A 403 -22.08 8.14 -3.16
N LEU A 404 -21.43 7.65 -2.11
CA LEU A 404 -20.02 7.33 -2.10
C LEU A 404 -19.87 5.81 -2.22
N TRP A 405 -19.27 5.36 -3.31
CA TRP A 405 -18.82 3.99 -3.50
C TRP A 405 -17.56 3.75 -2.68
N ILE A 406 -17.44 2.56 -2.07
CA ILE A 406 -16.32 2.17 -1.23
C ILE A 406 -15.88 0.77 -1.67
N ALA A 407 -14.59 0.63 -2.01
CA ALA A 407 -13.96 -0.67 -2.21
C ALA A 407 -13.53 -1.20 -0.85
N ASP A 408 -14.33 -2.10 -0.29
CA ASP A 408 -14.10 -2.73 1.00
C ASP A 408 -13.19 -3.94 0.81
N SER A 409 -11.90 -3.64 0.69
CA SER A 409 -10.95 -4.49 -0.02
C SER A 409 -10.81 -5.89 0.58
N TYR A 410 -10.74 -5.99 1.91
CA TYR A 410 -10.51 -7.28 2.56
C TYR A 410 -11.80 -8.09 2.74
N ASN A 411 -12.97 -7.45 2.64
CA ASN A 411 -14.25 -8.14 2.54
C ASN A 411 -14.59 -8.55 1.09
N GLY A 412 -13.78 -8.15 0.10
CA GLY A 412 -14.01 -8.50 -1.30
C GLY A 412 -15.30 -7.90 -1.87
N SER A 413 -15.72 -6.75 -1.36
CA SER A 413 -17.05 -6.19 -1.59
C SER A 413 -17.02 -4.75 -2.09
N LEU A 414 -18.03 -4.39 -2.90
CA LEU A 414 -18.35 -3.01 -3.21
C LEU A 414 -19.44 -2.54 -2.23
N ARG A 415 -19.16 -1.48 -1.47
CA ARG A 415 -20.13 -0.87 -0.55
C ARG A 415 -20.56 0.48 -1.08
N ARG A 416 -21.72 0.93 -0.64
CA ARG A 416 -22.27 2.26 -0.93
C ARG A 416 -22.67 2.95 0.37
N LEU A 417 -22.31 4.22 0.49
CA LEU A 417 -22.69 5.10 1.58
C LEU A 417 -23.48 6.28 1.00
N ARG A 418 -24.74 6.44 1.42
CA ARG A 418 -25.51 7.64 1.05
C ARG A 418 -25.08 8.82 1.94
N LEU A 419 -24.55 9.86 1.32
CA LEU A 419 -24.17 11.12 1.98
C LEU A 419 -25.41 11.87 2.49
N GLY A 420 -25.24 12.68 3.55
CA GLY A 420 -26.37 13.39 4.18
C GLY A 420 -27.19 12.58 5.18
N GLY A 421 -26.63 11.51 5.77
CA GLY A 421 -27.26 10.76 6.87
C GLY A 421 -27.85 9.40 6.50
N GLY A 422 -27.45 8.81 5.36
CA GLY A 422 -27.83 7.45 5.01
C GLY A 422 -26.86 6.37 5.49
N ASP A 423 -27.31 5.13 5.34
CA ASP A 423 -26.65 3.89 5.77
C ASP A 423 -25.53 3.45 4.83
N VAL A 424 -24.68 2.57 5.35
CA VAL A 424 -23.74 1.77 4.55
C VAL A 424 -24.45 0.49 4.15
N ALA A 425 -24.39 0.14 2.87
CA ALA A 425 -24.94 -1.11 2.38
C ALA A 425 -23.99 -1.77 1.39
N THR A 426 -24.01 -3.09 1.36
CA THR A 426 -23.34 -3.89 0.35
C THR A 426 -24.07 -3.73 -0.96
N HIS A 427 -23.33 -3.43 -2.01
CA HIS A 427 -23.86 -3.34 -3.36
C HIS A 427 -23.68 -4.70 -4.05
N PRO A 428 -24.77 -5.38 -4.44
CA PRO A 428 -24.67 -6.70 -5.03
C PRO A 428 -23.98 -6.62 -6.40
N LEU A 429 -22.96 -7.45 -6.56
CA LEU A 429 -22.29 -7.70 -7.83
C LEU A 429 -22.54 -9.14 -8.27
N SER A 430 -22.35 -9.42 -9.55
CA SER A 430 -22.52 -10.78 -10.10
C SER A 430 -21.49 -11.78 -9.58
N HIS A 431 -20.37 -11.31 -9.03
CA HIS A 431 -19.37 -12.09 -8.31
C HIS A 431 -18.64 -11.23 -7.28
N ALA A 432 -17.98 -11.89 -6.32
CA ALA A 432 -17.13 -11.22 -5.34
C ALA A 432 -15.89 -10.61 -6.01
N LEU A 433 -15.36 -9.56 -5.38
CA LEU A 433 -14.10 -8.93 -5.75
C LEU A 433 -12.96 -9.57 -4.97
N GLU A 434 -11.75 -9.51 -5.51
CA GLU A 434 -10.50 -9.94 -4.90
C GLU A 434 -9.62 -8.72 -4.61
N GLN A 435 -9.61 -8.25 -3.36
CA GLN A 435 -8.79 -7.11 -2.91
C GLN A 435 -8.93 -5.85 -3.81
N PRO A 436 -10.16 -5.37 -4.12
CA PRO A 436 -10.32 -4.18 -4.97
C PRO A 436 -9.62 -2.96 -4.36
N ALA A 437 -8.79 -2.27 -5.15
CA ALA A 437 -7.93 -1.20 -4.61
C ALA A 437 -8.09 0.16 -5.29
N ALA A 438 -8.90 0.27 -6.35
CA ALA A 438 -9.24 1.54 -6.97
C ALA A 438 -10.66 1.54 -7.51
N LEU A 439 -11.30 2.71 -7.44
CA LEU A 439 -12.61 2.99 -8.00
C LEU A 439 -12.53 4.29 -8.79
N ALA A 440 -13.17 4.35 -9.95
CA ALA A 440 -13.32 5.59 -10.71
C ALA A 440 -14.69 5.63 -11.38
N THR A 441 -15.40 6.74 -11.22
CA THR A 441 -16.71 6.95 -11.82
C THR A 441 -16.61 7.83 -13.06
N GLY A 442 -17.37 7.51 -14.08
CA GLY A 442 -17.58 8.33 -15.28
C GLY A 442 -19.04 8.26 -15.73
N PRO A 443 -19.37 8.83 -16.90
CA PRO A 443 -20.75 8.89 -17.39
C PRO A 443 -21.41 7.50 -17.44
N GLY A 444 -22.33 7.24 -16.52
CA GLY A 444 -23.13 6.01 -16.44
C GLY A 444 -22.36 4.75 -16.04
N SER A 445 -21.12 4.85 -15.54
CA SER A 445 -20.32 3.66 -15.20
C SER A 445 -19.37 3.89 -14.03
N LEU A 446 -19.14 2.82 -13.29
CA LEU A 446 -18.12 2.70 -12.25
C LEU A 446 -17.07 1.68 -12.72
N TRP A 447 -15.81 2.08 -12.78
CA TRP A 447 -14.69 1.19 -13.01
C TRP A 447 -14.09 0.77 -11.67
N ILE A 448 -13.72 -0.51 -11.58
CA ILE A 448 -13.21 -1.15 -10.37
C ILE A 448 -11.92 -1.86 -10.74
N ALA A 449 -10.81 -1.51 -10.07
CA ALA A 449 -9.58 -2.27 -10.19
C ALA A 449 -9.67 -3.45 -9.21
N ASN A 450 -9.94 -4.63 -9.75
CA ASN A 450 -10.09 -5.87 -8.99
C ASN A 450 -8.71 -6.52 -8.80
N THR A 451 -7.90 -5.86 -7.98
CA THR A 451 -6.44 -6.00 -7.90
C THR A 451 -5.96 -7.45 -7.77
N GLY A 452 -6.53 -8.22 -6.86
CA GLY A 452 -6.14 -9.60 -6.57
C GLY A 452 -6.41 -10.56 -7.73
N ALA A 453 -7.41 -10.23 -8.56
CA ALA A 453 -7.77 -10.96 -9.77
C ALA A 453 -7.06 -10.46 -11.03
N HIS A 454 -6.18 -9.45 -10.92
CA HIS A 454 -5.39 -8.91 -12.05
C HIS A 454 -6.27 -8.36 -13.19
N GLU A 455 -7.38 -7.71 -12.86
CA GLU A 455 -8.33 -7.22 -13.86
C GLU A 455 -8.94 -5.86 -13.51
N VAL A 456 -9.52 -5.21 -14.53
CA VAL A 456 -10.38 -4.04 -14.36
C VAL A 456 -11.78 -4.41 -14.79
N LEU A 457 -12.75 -4.11 -13.93
CA LEU A 457 -14.17 -4.32 -14.18
C LEU A 457 -14.84 -2.98 -14.48
N ARG A 458 -15.89 -3.02 -15.29
CA ARG A 458 -16.82 -1.92 -15.53
C ARG A 458 -18.21 -2.35 -15.10
N TYR A 459 -18.76 -1.61 -14.14
CA TYR A 459 -20.13 -1.72 -13.67
C TYR A 459 -20.97 -0.61 -14.29
N ASP A 460 -22.00 -0.98 -15.06
CA ASP A 460 -22.96 -0.05 -15.65
C ASP A 460 -23.98 0.38 -14.59
N LEU A 461 -24.04 1.68 -14.31
CA LEU A 461 -24.91 2.22 -13.25
C LEU A 461 -26.40 2.22 -13.64
N GLY A 462 -26.72 2.14 -14.94
CA GLY A 462 -28.10 2.18 -15.45
C GLY A 462 -28.78 0.82 -15.49
N ASN A 463 -28.04 -0.24 -15.85
CA ASN A 463 -28.59 -1.60 -15.96
C ASN A 463 -28.00 -2.62 -14.97
N GLY A 464 -26.97 -2.23 -14.21
CA GLY A 464 -26.33 -3.08 -13.20
C GLY A 464 -25.44 -4.18 -13.74
N LYS A 465 -25.08 -4.15 -15.04
CA LYS A 465 -24.20 -5.14 -15.65
C LYS A 465 -22.75 -4.89 -15.23
N LEU A 466 -22.12 -5.92 -14.67
CA LEU A 466 -20.68 -5.97 -14.43
C LEU A 466 -19.99 -6.71 -15.58
N ALA A 467 -18.94 -6.14 -16.14
CA ALA A 467 -18.14 -6.77 -17.20
C ALA A 467 -16.65 -6.51 -16.99
N ARG A 468 -15.84 -7.54 -17.25
CA ARG A 468 -14.37 -7.42 -17.31
C ARG A 468 -13.96 -6.69 -18.60
N LEU A 469 -12.99 -5.79 -18.50
CA LEU A 469 -12.37 -5.15 -19.66
C LEU A 469 -11.20 -6.00 -20.19
N PRO A 470 -11.15 -6.30 -21.51
CA PRO A 470 -10.05 -7.04 -22.14
C PRO A 470 -8.83 -6.14 -22.38
N ILE A 471 -8.20 -5.67 -21.30
CA ILE A 471 -7.04 -4.77 -21.38
C ILE A 471 -5.79 -5.59 -21.72
N GLY A 472 -5.19 -5.30 -22.88
CA GLY A 472 -3.96 -5.94 -23.34
C GLY A 472 -4.12 -7.40 -23.80
N GLU A 473 -5.36 -7.81 -24.12
CA GLU A 473 -5.68 -9.15 -24.67
C GLU A 473 -5.68 -9.21 -26.19
#